data_AF-A0AAU9C028-F1
#
_entry.id   AF-A0AAU9C028-F1
#
_cell.length_a   1.000
_cell.length_b   1.000
_cell.length_c   1.000
_cell.angle_alpha   90.00
_cell.angle_beta   90.00
_cell.angle_gamma   90.00
#
_symmetry.space_group_name_H-M   'P 1'
#
loop_
_entity.id
_entity.type
_entity.pdbx_description
1 polymer ?
#
loop_
_entity_poly.entity_id
_entity_poly.type
_entity_poly.pdbx_seq_one_letter_code
_entity_poly.pdbx_strand_id
1 'polypeptide(L)'
;MSQKHQLVRIYTLEGEAPIDDVLRFLHDEERVSGVTLIRAVAGYGDSGKLHTTALLSLSLQLPLIIEFFDTSERVAAVIPRLRERFELRHIVHWPVTVDAP
;
A
#
# COMPACT_ATOMS: atom_id res chain seq x y z
N MET A 1 -28.04 -2.16 -6.71
CA MET A 1 -27.07 -1.05 -6.94
C MET A 1 -25.69 -1.68 -6.94
N SER A 2 -24.89 -1.51 -8.00
CA SER A 2 -23.51 -2.02 -8.00
C SER A 2 -22.72 -1.28 -6.93
N GLN A 3 -22.17 -1.99 -5.94
CA GLN A 3 -21.32 -1.36 -4.92
C GLN A 3 -20.04 -0.88 -5.58
N LYS A 4 -19.75 0.42 -5.44
CA LYS A 4 -18.53 1.02 -5.99
C LYS A 4 -17.34 0.58 -5.14
N HIS A 5 -16.41 -0.12 -5.75
CA HIS A 5 -15.16 -0.52 -5.11
C HIS A 5 -14.05 0.48 -5.44
N GLN A 6 -13.01 0.51 -4.61
CA GLN A 6 -11.81 1.28 -4.85
C GLN A 6 -10.58 0.40 -4.65
N LEU A 7 -9.60 0.55 -5.54
CA LEU A 7 -8.25 0.03 -5.32
C LEU A 7 -7.46 1.10 -4.58
N VAL A 8 -6.69 0.68 -3.58
CA VAL A 8 -5.81 1.51 -2.78
C VAL A 8 -4.38 1.03 -3.02
N ARG A 9 -3.47 1.98 -3.28
CA ARG A 9 -2.02 1.75 -3.28
C ARG A 9 -1.36 2.62 -2.24
N ILE A 10 -0.45 2.01 -1.50
CA ILE A 10 0.42 2.67 -0.53
C ILE A 10 1.86 2.47 -1.00
N TYR A 11 2.57 3.58 -1.25
CA TYR A 11 3.98 3.56 -1.61
C TYR A 11 4.84 3.78 -0.36
N THR A 12 5.84 2.93 -0.19
CA THR A 12 6.81 3.01 0.92
C THR A 12 8.16 2.39 0.49
N LEU A 13 9.11 2.31 1.41
CA LEU A 13 10.42 1.71 1.20
C LEU A 13 10.64 0.59 2.23
N GLU A 14 11.46 -0.40 1.86
CA GLU A 14 11.92 -1.41 2.82
C GLU A 14 12.57 -0.72 4.04
N GLY A 15 12.11 -1.10 5.24
CA GLY A 15 12.58 -0.57 6.52
C GLY A 15 11.94 0.75 6.98
N GLU A 16 11.10 1.40 6.17
CA GLU A 16 10.40 2.64 6.59
C GLU A 16 9.03 2.39 7.24
N ALA A 17 8.38 1.28 6.92
CA ALA A 17 7.11 0.89 7.51
C ALA A 17 7.18 -0.54 8.11
N PRO A 18 6.49 -0.82 9.22
CA PRO A 18 6.40 -2.17 9.78
C PRO A 18 5.44 -3.01 8.94
N ILE A 19 5.92 -3.52 7.81
CA ILE A 19 5.09 -4.17 6.78
C ILE A 19 4.23 -5.30 7.35
N ASP A 20 4.79 -6.17 8.19
CA ASP A 20 4.04 -7.27 8.79
C ASP A 20 2.88 -6.77 9.66
N ASP A 21 3.07 -5.66 10.36
CA ASP A 21 2.04 -5.06 11.22
C ASP A 21 0.95 -4.41 10.37
N VAL A 22 1.32 -3.78 9.24
CA VAL A 22 0.37 -3.23 8.27
C VAL A 22 -0.48 -4.34 7.66
N LEU A 23 0.14 -5.44 7.25
CA LEU A 23 -0.57 -6.58 6.67
C LEU A 23 -1.50 -7.24 7.70
N ARG A 24 -1.05 -7.43 8.95
CA ARG A 24 -1.90 -7.94 10.03
C ARG A 24 -3.05 -7.00 10.34
N PHE A 25 -2.81 -5.69 10.38
CA PHE A 25 -3.88 -4.70 10.57
C PHE A 25 -4.96 -4.78 9.48
N LEU A 26 -4.55 -4.83 8.22
CA LEU A 26 -5.47 -4.96 7.09
C LEU A 26 -6.25 -6.29 7.11
N HIS A 27 -5.61 -7.38 7.56
CA HIS A 27 -6.22 -8.71 7.62
C HIS A 27 -7.12 -8.91 8.85
N ASP A 28 -6.59 -8.70 10.05
CA ASP A 28 -7.23 -9.09 11.32
C ASP A 28 -8.25 -8.05 11.80
N GLU A 29 -7.94 -6.77 11.64
CA GLU A 29 -8.76 -5.66 12.14
C GLU A 29 -9.72 -5.17 11.08
N GLU A 30 -9.21 -4.80 9.90
CA GLU A 30 -10.05 -4.25 8.84
C GLU A 30 -10.74 -5.34 8.02
N ARG A 31 -10.16 -6.54 7.92
CA ARG A 31 -10.69 -7.65 7.10
C ARG A 31 -10.94 -7.25 5.66
N VAL A 32 -9.98 -6.56 5.03
CA VAL A 32 -10.09 -6.20 3.61
C VAL A 32 -10.21 -7.45 2.73
N SER A 33 -10.86 -7.32 1.57
CA SER A 33 -11.13 -8.46 0.67
C SER A 33 -9.85 -9.17 0.18
N GLY A 34 -8.73 -8.46 0.13
CA GLY A 34 -7.41 -9.00 -0.14
C GLY A 34 -6.36 -7.90 -0.16
N VAL A 35 -5.12 -8.26 0.14
CA VAL A 35 -3.96 -7.35 0.10
C VAL A 35 -2.78 -8.05 -0.56
N THR A 36 -2.02 -7.32 -1.37
CA THR A 36 -0.80 -7.80 -2.02
C THR A 36 0.33 -6.81 -1.76
N LEU A 37 1.50 -7.33 -1.37
CA LEU A 37 2.74 -6.56 -1.30
C LEU A 37 3.54 -6.80 -2.57
N ILE A 38 3.90 -5.72 -3.26
CA ILE A 38 4.71 -5.75 -4.47
C ILE A 38 6.05 -5.08 -4.15
N ARG A 39 7.15 -5.75 -4.48
CA ARG A 39 8.49 -5.18 -4.40
C ARG A 39 8.95 -4.73 -5.78
N ALA A 40 9.29 -3.45 -5.92
CA ALA A 40 9.80 -2.89 -7.15
C ALA A 40 11.31 -3.11 -7.29
N VAL A 41 11.81 -3.09 -8.53
CA VAL A 41 13.25 -3.18 -8.83
C VAL A 41 13.98 -1.85 -8.62
N ALA A 42 13.27 -0.73 -8.80
CA ALA A 42 13.79 0.62 -8.62
C ALA A 42 12.66 1.65 -8.42
N GLY A 43 12.98 2.80 -7.82
CA GLY A 43 12.06 3.93 -7.64
C GLY A 43 12.70 5.11 -6.89
N TYR A 44 12.01 6.24 -6.87
CA TYR A 44 12.37 7.41 -6.07
C TYR A 44 11.10 8.07 -5.51
N GLY A 45 11.24 8.81 -4.41
CA GLY A 45 10.15 9.56 -3.77
C GLY A 45 10.56 11.00 -3.52
N ASP A 46 10.02 11.61 -2.47
CA ASP A 46 10.22 13.04 -2.13
C ASP A 46 11.69 13.42 -1.94
N SER A 47 12.55 12.49 -1.50
CA SER A 47 13.98 12.73 -1.34
C SER A 47 14.75 12.83 -2.67
N GLY A 48 14.14 12.40 -3.78
CA GLY A 48 14.79 12.29 -5.09
C GLY A 48 15.89 11.21 -5.18
N LYS A 49 16.20 10.52 -4.08
CA LYS A 49 17.20 9.45 -4.05
C LYS A 49 16.68 8.24 -4.84
N LEU A 50 17.52 7.70 -5.73
CA LEU A 50 17.22 6.46 -6.43
C LEU A 50 17.44 5.26 -5.49
N HIS A 51 16.39 4.48 -5.30
CA HIS A 51 16.38 3.21 -4.60
C HIS A 51 16.35 2.09 -5.65
N THR A 52 17.34 1.20 -5.66
CA THR A 52 17.49 0.18 -6.71
C THR A 52 18.35 -0.99 -6.28
N THR A 53 18.20 -2.11 -6.98
CA THR A 53 18.99 -3.35 -6.86
C THR A 53 20.36 -3.32 -7.54
N ALA A 54 20.77 -2.19 -8.13
CA ALA A 54 22.06 -2.09 -8.82
C ALA A 54 23.24 -2.45 -7.91
N LEU A 55 24.25 -3.15 -8.43
CA LEU A 55 25.39 -3.68 -7.65
C LEU A 55 26.15 -2.63 -6.84
N LEU A 56 26.15 -1.37 -7.30
CA LEU A 56 26.81 -0.23 -6.64
C LEU A 56 25.89 0.54 -5.68
N SER A 57 24.65 0.08 -5.50
CA SER A 57 23.68 0.62 -4.54
C SER A 57 24.05 0.16 -3.12
N LEU A 58 24.57 1.07 -2.30
CA LEU A 58 24.92 0.77 -0.90
C LEU A 58 23.70 0.60 0.02
N SER A 59 22.50 0.93 -0.45
CA SER A 59 21.25 0.79 0.32
C SER A 59 20.21 0.05 -0.52
N LEU A 60 19.86 -1.15 -0.09
CA LEU A 60 18.81 -1.97 -0.68
C LEU A 60 17.43 -1.60 -0.13
N GLN A 61 17.18 -0.34 0.26
CA GLN A 61 15.84 0.10 0.65
C GLN A 61 14.93 0.15 -0.58
N LEU A 62 14.44 -1.01 -1.03
CA LEU A 62 13.69 -1.10 -2.27
C LEU A 62 12.29 -0.51 -2.12
N PRO A 63 11.71 0.06 -3.19
CA PRO A 63 10.34 0.53 -3.16
C PRO A 63 9.37 -0.64 -2.99
N LEU A 64 8.41 -0.44 -2.11
CA LEU A 64 7.32 -1.33 -1.82
C LEU A 64 5.99 -0.67 -2.16
N ILE A 65 5.07 -1.47 -2.70
CA ILE A 65 3.68 -1.08 -2.91
C ILE A 65 2.80 -2.06 -2.14
N ILE A 66 2.00 -1.56 -1.22
CA ILE A 66 0.91 -2.33 -0.59
C ILE A 66 -0.36 -1.99 -1.36
N GLU A 67 -1.00 -3.00 -1.94
CA GLU A 67 -2.21 -2.85 -2.76
C GLU A 67 -3.36 -3.67 -2.17
N PHE A 68 -4.51 -3.05 -1.98
CA PHE A 68 -5.75 -3.74 -1.58
C PHE A 68 -6.95 -3.08 -2.26
N PHE A 69 -8.10 -3.75 -2.29
CA PHE A 69 -9.34 -3.14 -2.75
C PHE A 69 -10.50 -3.50 -1.80
N ASP A 70 -11.47 -2.60 -1.75
CA ASP A 70 -12.69 -2.79 -0.96
C ASP A 70 -13.81 -1.85 -1.43
N THR A 71 -14.97 -1.88 -0.77
CA THR A 71 -16.04 -0.90 -1.00
C THR A 71 -15.56 0.52 -0.68
N SER A 72 -16.13 1.51 -1.35
CA SER A 72 -15.77 2.91 -1.14
C SER A 72 -15.94 3.35 0.32
N GLU A 73 -16.97 2.84 1.00
CA GLU A 73 -17.25 3.13 2.42
C GLU A 73 -16.14 2.57 3.33
N ARG A 74 -15.70 1.33 3.05
CA ARG A 74 -14.63 0.68 3.82
C ARG A 74 -13.29 1.37 3.57
N VAL A 75 -12.97 1.69 2.32
CA VAL A 75 -11.74 2.45 1.99
C VAL A 75 -11.70 3.80 2.70
N ALA A 76 -12.82 4.53 2.74
CA ALA A 76 -12.91 5.81 3.44
C ALA A 76 -12.68 5.69 4.96
N ALA A 77 -13.03 4.56 5.58
CA ALA A 77 -12.80 4.30 6.99
C ALA A 77 -11.37 3.80 7.30
N VAL A 78 -10.81 2.97 6.41
CA VAL A 78 -9.50 2.31 6.60
C VAL A 78 -8.33 3.29 6.43
N ILE A 79 -8.39 4.17 5.42
CA ILE A 79 -7.26 5.06 5.07
C ILE A 79 -6.83 5.96 6.25
N PRO A 80 -7.73 6.67 6.97
CA PRO A 80 -7.34 7.47 8.12
C PRO A 80 -6.64 6.67 9.22
N ARG A 81 -7.13 5.46 9.52
CA ARG A 81 -6.56 4.57 10.54
C ARG A 81 -5.16 4.07 10.15
N LEU A 82 -4.97 3.73 8.87
CA LEU A 82 -3.64 3.39 8.33
C LEU A 82 -2.64 4.53 8.51
N ARG A 83 -3.07 5.76 8.18
CA ARG A 83 -2.22 6.96 8.32
C ARG A 83 -1.85 7.23 9.77
N GLU A 84 -2.82 7.17 10.67
CA GLU A 84 -2.62 7.42 12.10
C GLU A 84 -1.68 6.39 12.73
N ARG A 85 -1.84 5.11 12.41
CA ARG A 85 -1.12 4.02 13.08
C ARG A 85 0.29 3.77 12.53
N PHE A 86 0.50 4.01 11.24
CA PHE A 86 1.74 3.60 10.54
C PHE A 86 2.45 4.75 9.82
N GLU A 87 1.97 5.99 9.97
CA GLU A 87 2.56 7.20 9.36
C GLU A 87 2.74 7.11 7.84
N LEU A 88 1.89 6.30 7.17
CA LEU A 88 1.96 6.05 5.74
C LEU A 88 1.49 7.29 4.96
N ARG A 89 2.41 7.92 4.22
CA ARG A 89 2.18 9.22 3.58
C ARG A 89 1.59 9.10 2.18
N HIS A 90 2.18 8.24 1.36
CA HIS A 90 1.85 8.14 -0.07
C HIS A 90 0.77 7.09 -0.31
N ILE A 91 -0.46 7.47 0.02
CA ILE A 91 -1.65 6.65 -0.21
C ILE A 91 -2.47 7.27 -1.34
N VAL A 92 -2.76 6.47 -2.35
CA VAL A 92 -3.64 6.83 -3.47
C VAL A 92 -4.74 5.79 -3.59
N HIS A 93 -5.90 6.19 -4.07
CA HIS A 93 -6.99 5.28 -4.34
C HIS A 93 -7.82 5.77 -5.53
N TRP A 94 -8.42 4.83 -6.25
CA TRP A 94 -9.27 5.14 -7.41
C TRP A 94 -10.42 4.14 -7.55
N PRO A 95 -11.54 4.54 -8.16
CA PRO A 95 -12.66 3.63 -8.40
C PRO A 95 -12.25 2.46 -9.30
N VAL A 96 -12.73 1.27 -8.97
CA VAL A 96 -12.56 0.05 -9.78
C VAL A 96 -13.87 -0.72 -9.88
N THR A 97 -14.03 -1.45 -10.98
CA THR A 97 -15.06 -2.48 -11.11
C THR A 97 -14.44 -3.80 -10.70
N VAL A 98 -15.12 -4.50 -9.79
CA VAL A 98 -14.75 -5.87 -9.42
C VAL A 98 -15.69 -6.79 -10.19
N ASP A 99 -15.12 -7.50 -11.17
CA ASP A 99 -15.82 -8.59 -11.84
C ASP A 99 -15.78 -9.80 -10.90
N ALA A 100 -16.79 -9.91 -10.04
CA ALA A 100 -16.99 -11.13 -9.27
C ALA A 100 -17.52 -12.22 -10.21
N PRO A 101 -17.04 -13.48 -10.13
CA PRO A 101 -17.77 -14.61 -10.68
C PRO A 101 -19.13 -14.79 -10.00
#